data_AF-A0A535U5V1-F1
#
_entry.id   AF-A0A535U5V1-F1
#
_cell.length_a   1.000
_cell.length_b   1.000
_cell.length_c   1.000
_cell.angle_alpha   90.00
_cell.angle_beta   90.00
_cell.angle_gamma   90.00
#
_symmetry.space_group_name_H-M   'P 1'
#
loop_
_entity.id
_entity.type
_entity.pdbx_description
1 polymer ?
#
loop_
_entity_poly.entity_id
_entity_poly.type
_entity_poly.pdbx_seq_one_letter_code
_entity_poly.pdbx_strand_id
1 'polypeptide(L)'
;RGCAWPGCDRPINWTTPHHLEFWSRGGSTDLGNLLPLCYYHHRLVHEGGWQVVRVGEEVRFIPPDRVTARRVRAPGMRWAA
;
A
#
# COMPACT_ATOMS: atom_id res chain seq x y z
N ARG A 1 8.29 5.04 11.68
CA ARG A 1 7.36 4.08 11.01
C ARG A 1 6.73 4.82 9.84
N GLY A 2 6.63 4.22 8.65
CA GLY A 2 6.26 4.89 7.39
C GLY A 2 5.27 4.06 6.59
N CYS A 3 5.37 4.06 5.26
CA CYS A 3 4.54 3.20 4.42
C CYS A 3 4.68 1.72 4.82
N ALA A 4 3.57 1.01 4.95
CA ALA A 4 3.54 -0.40 5.35
C ALA A 4 3.97 -1.38 4.26
N TRP A 5 4.22 -0.89 3.04
CA TRP A 5 4.66 -1.75 1.94
C TRP A 5 6.07 -2.29 2.20
N PRO A 6 6.32 -3.61 2.02
CA PRO A 6 7.63 -4.21 2.29
C PRO A 6 8.75 -3.52 1.49
N GLY A 7 9.77 -3.03 2.21
CA GLY A 7 10.92 -2.35 1.60
C GLY A 7 10.67 -0.90 1.19
N CYS A 8 9.51 -0.31 1.50
CA CYS A 8 9.27 1.11 1.27
C CYS A 8 9.80 1.94 2.45
N ASP A 9 10.54 3.01 2.13
CA ASP A 9 11.16 3.92 3.10
C ASP A 9 10.41 5.25 3.25
N ARG A 10 9.26 5.41 2.58
CA ARG A 10 8.50 6.67 2.60
C ARG A 10 8.03 7.00 4.02
N PRO A 11 8.26 8.24 4.49
CA PRO A 11 7.93 8.63 5.86
C PRO A 11 6.41 8.76 6.06
N ILE A 12 5.95 8.75 7.32
CA ILE A 12 4.52 8.72 7.67
C ILE A 12 3.74 9.92 7.13
N ASN A 13 4.37 11.10 7.07
CA ASN A 13 3.76 12.32 6.53
C ASN A 13 3.50 12.25 5.02
N TRP A 14 4.01 11.21 4.33
CA TRP A 14 3.77 10.95 2.91
C TRP A 14 2.79 9.79 2.71
N THR A 15 2.15 9.33 3.79
CA THR A 15 1.17 8.23 3.76
C THR A 15 -0.23 8.73 4.00
N THR A 16 -1.19 8.00 3.45
CA THR A 16 -2.62 8.14 3.72
C THR A 16 -3.13 6.82 4.30
N PRO A 17 -4.11 6.85 5.22
CA PRO A 17 -4.74 5.62 5.72
C PRO A 17 -5.50 4.90 4.60
N HIS A 18 -5.19 3.61 4.43
CA HIS A 18 -5.92 2.71 3.54
C HIS A 18 -6.76 1.74 4.37
N HIS A 19 -8.03 1.56 4.02
CA HIS A 19 -8.92 0.64 4.72
C HIS A 19 -8.64 -0.80 4.24
N LEU A 20 -8.41 -1.74 5.18
CA LEU A 20 -8.26 -3.17 4.86
C LEU A 20 -9.60 -3.78 4.45
N GLU A 21 -10.64 -3.52 5.25
CA GLU A 21 -12.01 -3.70 4.86
C GLU A 21 -12.58 -2.35 4.43
N PHE A 22 -12.98 -2.24 3.16
CA PHE A 22 -13.50 -0.98 2.63
C PHE A 22 -14.71 -0.49 3.43
N TRP A 23 -14.77 0.82 3.66
CA TRP A 23 -15.93 1.47 4.28
C TRP A 23 -17.26 1.11 3.58
N SER A 24 -17.25 1.03 2.24
CA SER A 24 -18.43 0.62 1.45
C SER A 24 -18.91 -0.81 1.71
N ARG A 25 -18.11 -1.63 2.39
CA ARG A 25 -18.44 -3.00 2.82
C ARG A 25 -18.70 -3.09 4.32
N GLY A 26 -18.77 -1.97 5.02
CA GLY A 26 -18.98 -1.91 6.48
C GLY A 26 -17.70 -1.81 7.31
N GLY A 27 -16.53 -1.66 6.68
CA GLY A 27 -15.26 -1.52 7.40
C GLY A 27 -15.19 -0.24 8.24
N SER A 28 -14.62 -0.37 9.43
CA SER A 28 -14.48 0.73 10.39
C SER A 28 -13.36 1.70 10.01
N THR A 29 -13.38 2.93 10.56
CA THR A 29 -12.29 3.92 10.39
C THR A 29 -11.34 3.93 11.59
N ASP A 30 -11.34 2.86 12.41
CA ASP A 30 -10.39 2.74 13.52
C ASP A 30 -8.99 2.34 13.04
N LEU A 31 -7.99 2.54 13.90
CA LEU A 31 -6.59 2.26 13.58
C LEU A 31 -6.31 0.77 13.28
N GLY A 32 -7.17 -0.15 13.74
CA GLY A 32 -7.04 -1.58 13.47
C GLY A 32 -7.38 -1.94 12.02
N ASN A 33 -8.32 -1.21 11.41
CA ASN A 33 -8.71 -1.39 10.01
C ASN A 33 -7.91 -0.50 9.03
N LEU A 34 -7.02 0.36 9.53
CA LEU A 34 -6.25 1.28 8.71
C LEU A 34 -4.79 0.84 8.53
N LEU A 35 -4.27 1.01 7.32
CA LEU A 35 -2.89 0.72 6.95
C LEU A 35 -2.26 1.95 6.27
N PRO A 36 -1.12 2.48 6.77
CA PRO A 36 -0.49 3.64 6.15
C PRO A 36 0.17 3.26 4.83
N LEU A 37 -0.30 3.82 3.72
CA LEU A 37 0.30 3.63 2.39
C LEU A 37 0.70 4.98 1.79
N CYS A 38 1.89 5.05 1.17
CA CYS A 38 2.27 6.22 0.39
C CYS A 38 1.43 6.30 -0.89
N TYR A 39 1.33 7.49 -1.49
CA TYR A 39 0.51 7.72 -2.69
C TYR A 39 0.70 6.65 -3.78
N TYR A 40 1.95 6.28 -4.07
CA TYR A 40 2.27 5.25 -5.07
C TYR A 40 1.67 3.88 -4.72
N HIS A 41 1.91 3.37 -3.51
CA HIS A 41 1.40 2.07 -3.09
C HIS A 41 -0.11 2.08 -2.86
N HIS A 42 -0.67 3.21 -2.43
CA HIS A 42 -2.11 3.37 -2.30
C HIS A 42 -2.81 3.22 -3.66
N ARG A 43 -2.25 3.83 -4.72
CA ARG A 43 -2.73 3.65 -6.10
C ARG A 43 -2.56 2.22 -6.61
N LEU A 44 -1.48 1.52 -6.26
CA LEU A 44 -1.32 0.12 -6.66
C LEU A 44 -2.44 -0.78 -6.12
N VAL A 45 -2.91 -0.52 -4.91
CA VAL A 45 -4.00 -1.31 -4.31
C VAL A 45 -5.35 -0.90 -4.89
N HIS A 46 -5.60 0.39 -5.09
CA HIS A 46 -6.87 0.86 -5.66
C HIS A 46 -7.04 0.53 -7.16
N GLU A 47 -5.95 0.58 -7.93
CA GLU A 47 -6.02 0.58 -9.41
C GLU A 47 -5.06 -0.39 -10.06
N GLY A 48 -3.96 -0.73 -9.39
CA GLY A 48 -2.94 -1.66 -9.90
C GLY A 48 -3.30 -3.14 -9.70
N GLY A 49 -4.50 -3.44 -9.19
CA GLY A 49 -4.97 -4.81 -8.94
C GLY A 49 -4.26 -5.54 -7.80
N TRP A 50 -3.43 -4.84 -7.01
CA TRP A 50 -2.83 -5.42 -5.82
C TRP A 50 -3.87 -5.60 -4.73
N GLN A 51 -3.84 -6.74 -4.04
CA GLN A 51 -4.70 -6.98 -2.90
C GLN A 51 -3.91 -6.84 -1.60
N VAL A 52 -4.56 -6.31 -0.57
CA VAL A 52 -4.01 -6.24 0.78
C VAL A 52 -4.89 -7.11 1.66
N VAL A 53 -4.28 -8.09 2.33
CA VAL A 53 -4.99 -9.01 3.22
C VAL A 53 -4.31 -9.05 4.58
N ARG A 54 -5.12 -9.17 5.63
CA ARG A 54 -4.64 -9.42 6.99
C ARG A 54 -4.69 -10.92 7.27
N VAL A 55 -3.58 -11.48 7.73
CA VAL A 55 -3.45 -12.90 8.12
C VAL A 55 -2.94 -12.93 9.56
N GLY A 56 -3.86 -13.04 10.52
CA GLY A 56 -3.54 -12.82 11.93
C GLY A 56 -3.07 -11.38 12.17
N GLU A 57 -1.87 -11.21 12.72
CA GLU A 57 -1.26 -9.89 12.93
C GLU A 57 -0.47 -9.38 11.72
N GLU A 58 -0.23 -10.23 10.73
CA GLU A 58 0.52 -9.87 9.52
C GLU A 58 -0.37 -9.24 8.45
N VAL A 59 0.22 -8.35 7.67
CA VAL A 59 -0.38 -7.81 6.44
C VAL A 59 0.43 -8.30 5.25
N ARG A 60 -0.27 -8.84 4.25
CA ARG A 60 0.33 -9.35 3.01
C ARG A 60 -0.19 -8.57 1.81
N PHE A 61 0.70 -8.34 0.84
CA PHE A 61 0.41 -7.72 -0.43
C PHE A 61 0.47 -8.77 -1.53
N ILE A 62 -0.65 -9.05 -2.17
CA ILE A 62 -0.80 -10.07 -3.20
C ILE A 62 -0.78 -9.37 -4.57
N PRO A 63 0.11 -9.76 -5.50
CA PRO A 63 0.16 -9.17 -6.84
C PRO A 63 -1.08 -9.57 -7.66
N PRO A 64 -1.47 -8.76 -8.67
CA PRO A 64 -2.53 -9.13 -9.61
C PRO A 64 -2.16 -10.36 -10.45
N ASP A 65 -3.14 -11.17 -10.83
CA ASP A 65 -2.98 -12.39 -11.66
C ASP A 65 -2.34 -12.12 -13.03
N ARG A 66 -2.53 -10.91 -13.57
CA ARG A 66 -1.80 -10.40 -14.73
C ARG A 66 -0.97 -9.21 -14.27
N VAL A 67 0.35 -9.37 -14.29
CA VAL A 67 1.27 -8.26 -14.09
C VAL A 67 1.10 -7.32 -15.29
N THR A 68 0.32 -6.25 -15.12
CA THR A 68 0.38 -5.10 -16.03
C THR A 68 1.83 -4.60 -16.02
N ALA A 69 2.45 -4.57 -17.21
CA ALA A 69 3.88 -4.30 -17.37
C ALA A 69 4.31 -3.10 -16.50
N ARG A 70 5.17 -3.39 -15.52
CA ARG A 70 5.56 -2.48 -14.45
C ARG A 70 6.59 -1.49 -14.99
N ARG A 71 6.38 -0.17 -14.85
CA ARG A 71 7.52 0.75 -14.76
C ARG A 71 8.16 0.52 -13.40
N VAL A 72 9.16 -0.35 -13.34
CA VAL A 72 9.95 -0.56 -12.13
C VAL A 72 10.74 0.73 -11.88
N ARG A 73 10.57 1.36 -10.72
CA ARG A 73 11.59 2.30 -10.22
C ARG A 73 12.75 1.44 -9.76
N ALA A 74 13.85 1.46 -10.52
CA ALA A 74 15.06 0.74 -10.16
C ALA A 74 15.57 1.22 -8.79
N PRO A 75 16.15 0.32 -7.96
CA PRO A 75 16.87 0.72 -6.76
C PRO A 75 18.00 1.69 -7.15
N GLY A 76 18.02 2.90 -6.57
CA GLY A 76 19.12 3.87 -6.77
C GLY A 76 18.78 5.20 -7.45
N MET A 77 17.52 5.48 -7.81
CA MET A 77 17.15 6.78 -8.36
C MET A 77 17.16 7.87 -7.27
N ARG A 78 18.30 8.55 -7.12
CA ARG A 78 18.42 9.79 -6.34
C ARG A 78 17.71 10.91 -7.13
N TRP A 79 16.85 11.67 -6.46
CA TRP A 79 16.20 12.82 -7.07
C TRP A 79 17.23 13.93 -7.28
N ALA A 80 17.34 14.45 -8.51
CA ALA A 80 17.91 15.78 -8.72
C ALA A 80 16.99 16.80 -8.04
N ALA A 81 17.61 17.75 -7.33
CA ALA A 81 16.98 18.77 -6.52
C ALA A 81 16.01 19.67 -7.31
#